data_AF-A0A1I7XRZ9-F1
#
_entry.id   AF-A0A1I7XRZ9-F1
#
_cell.length_a   1.000
_cell.length_b   1.000
_cell.length_c   1.000
_cell.angle_alpha   90.00
_cell.angle_beta   90.00
_cell.angle_gamma   90.00
#
_symmetry.space_group_name_H-M   'P 1'
#
loop_
_entity.id
_entity.type
_entity.pdbx_description
1 polymer ?
#
loop_
_entity_poly.entity_id
_entity_poly.type
_entity_poly.pdbx_seq_one_letter_code
_entity_poly.pdbx_strand_id
1 'polypeptide(L)'
;MSKLNCQLAIRNILRYVPADYHEFLAKEFAEELELYGHIYAFRFMPNFHLKGVRRLFKAPSLFEISANSQQAAAIILMILNNLDSDVAQFPQELVTYGGNGQVFSNWIQFRLVLIYLSQMTSSQTLVMYSGHPLGLFPSHPNAPRMTITNGMMISNYSTKPLYDKFFALGVTQYGQMTAGSYCYIGPQGIVHGTTITIVNAGRRYLQVDNLGGKVFVTAGLGGMSGAQPKAAKIAGCIGVIAEALQKRYDQGWLDMYSDDLSSIIDFIRKHRENQQAVSIGYLGNVVDLW
;
A
#
# COMPACT_ATOMS: atom_id res chain seq x y z
N MET A 1 -1.94 -23.71 -10.50
CA MET A 1 -0.52 -23.99 -10.86
C MET A 1 -0.35 -25.48 -11.16
N SER A 2 0.70 -25.89 -11.90
CA SER A 2 1.02 -27.32 -12.07
C SER A 2 1.56 -27.91 -10.76
N LYS A 3 1.44 -29.24 -10.57
CA LYS A 3 1.96 -29.95 -9.39
C LYS A 3 3.44 -29.67 -9.14
N LEU A 4 4.25 -29.62 -10.20
CA LEU A 4 5.67 -29.28 -10.13
C LEU A 4 5.90 -27.85 -9.60
N ASN A 5 5.11 -26.88 -10.06
CA ASN A 5 5.22 -25.50 -9.56
C ASN A 5 4.78 -25.38 -8.11
N CYS A 6 3.75 -26.12 -7.67
CA CYS A 6 3.36 -26.13 -6.26
C CYS A 6 4.48 -26.69 -5.37
N GLN A 7 5.10 -27.80 -5.76
CA GLN A 7 6.26 -28.35 -5.05
C GLN A 7 7.43 -27.37 -5.02
N LEU A 8 7.66 -26.64 -6.11
CA LEU A 8 8.72 -25.62 -6.18
C LEU A 8 8.41 -24.43 -5.26
N ALA A 9 7.17 -23.94 -5.21
CA ALA A 9 6.76 -22.88 -4.28
C ALA A 9 7.05 -23.26 -2.82
N ILE A 10 6.66 -24.47 -2.42
CA ILE A 10 6.89 -25.00 -1.07
C ILE A 10 8.40 -25.12 -0.79
N ARG A 11 9.18 -25.68 -1.71
CA ARG A 11 10.65 -25.73 -1.57
C ARG A 11 11.26 -24.34 -1.45
N ASN A 12 10.76 -23.36 -2.19
CA ASN A 12 11.28 -22.00 -2.18
C ASN A 12 11.10 -21.29 -0.84
N ILE A 13 9.96 -21.47 -0.16
CA ILE A 13 9.73 -20.90 1.17
C ILE A 13 10.48 -21.69 2.26
N LEU A 14 10.67 -23.01 2.10
CA LEU A 14 11.40 -23.82 3.06
C LEU A 14 12.89 -23.46 3.17
N ARG A 15 13.46 -22.75 2.17
CA ARG A 15 14.83 -22.21 2.23
C ARG A 15 15.07 -21.26 3.41
N TYR A 16 14.02 -20.66 3.97
CA TYR A 16 14.15 -19.73 5.09
C TYR A 16 14.10 -20.39 6.46
N VAL A 17 13.84 -21.70 6.55
CA VAL A 17 13.62 -22.41 7.82
C VAL A 17 14.59 -23.60 7.94
N PRO A 18 15.02 -23.97 9.17
CA PRO A 18 15.88 -25.12 9.37
C PRO A 18 15.24 -26.43 8.88
N ALA A 19 16.08 -27.35 8.40
CA ALA A 19 15.66 -28.61 7.78
C ALA A 19 14.75 -29.47 8.69
N ASP A 20 14.98 -29.44 10.00
CA ASP A 20 14.22 -30.21 11.00
C ASP A 20 12.73 -29.88 11.01
N TYR A 21 12.35 -28.68 10.55
CA TYR A 21 10.95 -28.24 10.49
C TYR A 21 10.31 -28.45 9.11
N HIS A 22 11.07 -28.94 8.11
CA HIS A 22 10.58 -28.98 6.73
C HIS A 22 9.38 -29.90 6.56
N GLU A 23 9.35 -31.07 7.20
CA GLU A 23 8.23 -32.01 7.06
C GLU A 23 6.90 -31.40 7.54
N PHE A 24 6.95 -30.73 8.69
CA PHE A 24 5.79 -30.09 9.29
C PHE A 24 5.36 -28.86 8.49
N LEU A 25 6.29 -27.93 8.22
CA LEU A 25 5.99 -26.67 7.54
C LEU A 25 5.64 -26.86 6.06
N ALA A 26 6.11 -27.92 5.41
CA ALA A 26 5.73 -28.22 4.02
C ALA A 26 4.21 -28.43 3.89
N LYS A 27 3.57 -29.07 4.88
CA LYS A 27 2.12 -29.32 4.88
C LYS A 27 1.37 -28.01 5.07
N GLU A 28 1.75 -27.23 6.07
CA GLU A 28 1.16 -25.91 6.35
C GLU A 28 1.28 -24.94 5.17
N PHE A 29 2.46 -24.87 4.54
CA PHE A 29 2.67 -24.02 3.36
C PHE A 29 1.93 -24.54 2.12
N ALA A 30 1.72 -25.85 1.99
CA ALA A 30 0.88 -26.40 0.93
C ALA A 30 -0.58 -25.98 1.12
N GLU A 31 -1.08 -26.04 2.35
CA GLU A 31 -2.45 -25.60 2.71
C GLU A 31 -2.64 -24.10 2.44
N GLU A 32 -1.69 -23.24 2.85
CA GLU A 32 -1.75 -21.81 2.53
C GLU A 32 -1.78 -21.56 1.01
N LEU A 33 -0.94 -22.27 0.25
CA LEU A 33 -0.89 -22.12 -1.19
C LEU A 33 -2.19 -22.53 -1.87
N GLU A 34 -2.87 -23.56 -1.37
CA GLU A 34 -4.16 -24.01 -1.87
C GLU A 34 -5.29 -23.03 -1.53
N LEU A 35 -5.33 -22.56 -0.27
CA LEU A 35 -6.39 -21.68 0.23
C LEU A 35 -6.29 -20.26 -0.32
N TYR A 36 -5.08 -19.69 -0.35
CA TYR A 36 -4.86 -18.27 -0.64
C TYR A 36 -4.20 -18.03 -2.01
N GLY A 37 -3.75 -19.09 -2.69
CA GLY A 37 -2.99 -18.97 -3.93
C GLY A 37 -1.56 -18.46 -3.74
N HIS A 38 -1.11 -18.26 -2.50
CA HIS A 38 0.20 -17.75 -2.12
C HIS A 38 0.59 -18.22 -0.72
N ILE A 39 1.90 -18.26 -0.43
CA ILE A 39 2.42 -18.66 0.89
C ILE A 39 2.86 -17.41 1.63
N TYR A 40 2.02 -16.91 2.54
CA TYR A 40 2.30 -15.75 3.39
C TYR A 40 3.13 -16.13 4.62
N ALA A 41 3.15 -17.42 4.97
CA ALA A 41 3.75 -17.98 6.17
C ALA A 41 3.17 -17.32 7.43
N PHE A 42 1.84 -17.34 7.56
CA PHE A 42 1.09 -16.64 8.62
C PHE A 42 1.53 -17.03 10.03
N ARG A 43 2.03 -18.26 10.23
CA ARG A 43 2.68 -18.68 11.48
C ARG A 43 3.76 -17.72 11.96
N PHE A 44 4.49 -17.11 11.04
CA PHE A 44 5.57 -16.18 11.33
C PHE A 44 5.08 -14.74 11.44
N MET A 45 3.80 -14.45 11.24
CA MET A 45 3.25 -13.14 11.56
C MET A 45 3.49 -12.84 13.05
N PRO A 46 4.01 -11.66 13.43
CA PRO A 46 4.18 -11.31 14.83
C PRO A 46 2.84 -11.28 15.57
N ASN A 47 2.66 -12.19 16.54
CA ASN A 47 1.51 -12.21 17.45
C ASN A 47 1.60 -11.15 18.58
N PHE A 48 2.66 -10.34 18.60
CA PHE A 48 2.89 -9.36 19.65
C PHE A 48 2.90 -7.93 19.10
N HIS A 49 2.27 -7.06 19.87
CA HIS A 49 2.70 -5.68 20.05
C HIS A 49 4.22 -5.65 20.26
N LEU A 50 4.99 -5.19 19.27
CA LEU A 50 6.40 -4.82 19.47
C LEU A 50 6.47 -4.06 20.81
N LYS A 51 7.35 -4.44 21.75
CA LYS A 51 7.40 -3.82 23.09
C LYS A 51 7.37 -2.28 22.95
N GLY A 52 6.28 -1.65 23.39
CA GLY A 52 6.01 -0.20 23.23
C GLY A 52 4.79 0.14 22.35
N VAL A 53 4.36 -0.76 21.47
CA VAL A 53 3.27 -0.51 20.51
C VAL A 53 1.95 -1.09 21.01
N ARG A 54 1.06 -0.27 21.58
CA ARG A 54 -0.26 -0.71 22.13
C ARG A 54 -1.28 -1.22 21.10
N ARG A 55 -0.95 -1.31 19.81
CA ARG A 55 -1.85 -1.77 18.73
C ARG A 55 -1.08 -2.62 17.72
N LEU A 56 -1.70 -3.66 17.15
CA LEU A 56 -1.07 -4.39 16.05
C LEU A 56 -0.71 -3.36 14.96
N PHE A 57 0.54 -3.41 14.50
CA PHE A 57 1.07 -2.64 13.38
C PHE A 57 1.23 -1.12 13.52
N LYS A 58 1.06 -0.50 14.69
CA LYS A 58 1.41 0.93 14.80
C LYS A 58 2.92 1.15 14.80
N ALA A 59 3.44 2.04 13.96
CA ALA A 59 4.86 2.38 14.00
C ALA A 59 5.22 3.00 15.38
N PRO A 60 6.22 2.45 16.11
CA PRO A 60 6.70 3.04 17.37
C PRO A 60 7.41 4.37 17.11
N SER A 61 7.78 5.10 18.16
CA SER A 61 8.71 6.21 17.99
C SER A 61 10.08 5.70 17.52
N LEU A 62 10.82 6.49 16.74
CA LEU A 62 12.17 6.13 16.27
C LEU A 62 13.10 5.72 17.43
N PHE A 63 12.96 6.39 18.57
CA PHE A 63 13.79 6.16 19.76
C PHE A 63 13.45 4.88 20.52
N GLU A 64 12.32 4.24 20.21
CA GLU A 64 11.91 2.94 20.78
C GLU A 64 12.43 1.75 19.95
N ILE A 65 12.96 2.01 18.76
CA ILE A 65 13.48 0.99 17.85
C ILE A 65 14.95 0.71 18.18
N SER A 66 15.23 -0.50 18.67
CA SER A 66 16.60 -0.94 18.92
C SER A 66 17.30 -1.34 17.62
N ALA A 67 18.31 -0.57 17.22
CA ALA A 67 19.20 -0.91 16.11
C ALA A 67 20.60 -0.32 16.33
N ASN A 68 21.63 -0.98 15.78
CA ASN A 68 23.02 -0.49 15.81
C ASN A 68 23.22 0.78 14.97
N SER A 69 22.31 1.07 14.03
CA SER A 69 22.33 2.27 13.17
C SER A 69 20.99 2.99 13.24
N GLN A 70 21.02 4.30 13.50
CA GLN A 70 19.80 5.13 13.51
C GLN A 70 19.12 5.19 12.14
N GLN A 71 19.88 5.15 11.04
CA GLN A 71 19.32 5.06 9.69
C GLN A 71 18.58 3.74 9.48
N ALA A 72 19.09 2.64 10.02
CA ALA A 72 18.40 1.35 9.95
C ALA A 72 17.14 1.33 10.83
N ALA A 73 17.18 1.95 12.01
CA ALA A 73 15.99 2.16 12.85
C ALA A 73 14.90 2.96 12.11
N ALA A 74 15.28 3.99 11.35
CA ALA A 74 14.34 4.75 10.52
C ALA A 74 13.74 3.90 9.38
N ILE A 75 14.51 2.99 8.78
CA ILE A 75 13.95 2.05 7.78
C ILE A 75 12.95 1.09 8.44
N ILE A 76 13.25 0.56 9.63
CA ILE A 76 12.32 -0.28 10.40
C ILE A 76 11.03 0.49 10.68
N LEU A 77 11.11 1.73 11.17
CA LEU A 77 9.96 2.59 11.40
C LEU A 77 9.05 2.65 10.17
N MET A 78 9.64 2.92 9.01
CA MET A 78 8.88 3.10 7.78
C MET A 78 8.29 1.79 7.25
N ILE A 79 8.99 0.67 7.40
CA ILE A 79 8.43 -0.67 7.12
C ILE A 79 7.19 -0.91 7.98
N LEU A 80 7.28 -0.63 9.28
CA LEU A 80 6.16 -0.81 10.21
C LEU A 80 4.98 0.11 9.87
N ASN A 81 5.25 1.37 9.52
CA ASN A 81 4.23 2.30 9.06
C ASN A 81 3.51 1.81 7.79
N ASN A 82 4.23 1.25 6.83
CA ASN A 82 3.64 0.68 5.62
C ASN A 82 2.71 -0.52 5.89
N LEU A 83 2.83 -1.15 7.04
CA LEU A 83 2.01 -2.29 7.48
C LEU A 83 0.99 -1.90 8.57
N ASP A 84 0.95 -0.63 8.98
CA ASP A 84 0.02 -0.12 10.00
C ASP A 84 -1.43 -0.37 9.57
N SER A 85 -2.28 -0.87 10.47
CA SER A 85 -3.69 -1.13 10.18
C SER A 85 -4.47 0.13 9.81
N ASP A 86 -4.01 1.30 10.27
CA ASP A 86 -4.60 2.59 9.93
C ASP A 86 -4.12 3.09 8.54
N VAL A 87 -3.09 2.46 7.95
CA VAL A 87 -2.43 2.87 6.70
C VAL A 87 -2.61 1.85 5.57
N ALA A 88 -2.30 0.58 5.83
CA ALA A 88 -2.28 -0.51 4.87
C ALA A 88 -3.69 -1.01 4.51
N GLN A 89 -3.84 -1.50 3.29
CA GLN A 89 -5.10 -2.05 2.79
C GLN A 89 -5.36 -3.46 3.31
N PHE A 90 -4.36 -4.34 3.26
CA PHE A 90 -4.42 -5.72 3.78
C PHE A 90 -3.12 -6.05 4.52
N PRO A 91 -2.97 -5.58 5.78
CA PRO A 91 -1.68 -5.65 6.49
C PRO A 91 -1.24 -7.09 6.80
N GLN A 92 -2.18 -8.02 7.03
CA GLN A 92 -1.88 -9.43 7.29
C GLN A 92 -1.24 -10.12 6.07
N GLU A 93 -1.65 -9.73 4.86
CA GLU A 93 -1.12 -10.17 3.57
C GLU A 93 0.05 -9.30 3.09
N LEU A 94 0.55 -8.40 3.95
CA LEU A 94 1.67 -7.49 3.69
C LEU A 94 1.41 -6.49 2.55
N VAL A 95 0.14 -6.22 2.23
CA VAL A 95 -0.29 -5.31 1.16
C VAL A 95 -0.59 -3.92 1.72
N THR A 96 0.16 -2.92 1.27
CA THR A 96 -0.07 -1.52 1.66
C THR A 96 -1.20 -0.90 0.84
N TYR A 97 -1.17 -0.98 -0.50
CA TYR A 97 -2.23 -0.41 -1.36
C TYR A 97 -2.20 -0.98 -2.79
N GLY A 98 -3.20 -0.59 -3.59
CA GLY A 98 -3.26 -0.95 -5.01
C GLY A 98 -3.68 -2.40 -5.25
N GLY A 99 -4.36 -3.03 -4.28
CA GLY A 99 -4.83 -4.41 -4.36
C GLY A 99 -3.75 -5.44 -4.04
N ASN A 100 -2.56 -5.31 -4.62
CA ASN A 100 -1.45 -6.26 -4.43
C ASN A 100 -0.06 -5.59 -4.27
N GLY A 101 -0.01 -4.28 -4.00
CA GLY A 101 1.23 -3.58 -3.73
C GLY A 101 1.79 -3.94 -2.35
N GLN A 102 2.80 -4.81 -2.32
CA GLN A 102 3.31 -5.42 -1.09
C GLN A 102 4.60 -4.83 -0.57
N VAL A 103 4.75 -4.92 0.75
CA VAL A 103 6.00 -4.65 1.48
C VAL A 103 6.93 -5.86 1.35
N PHE A 104 6.44 -7.05 1.68
CA PHE A 104 7.15 -8.33 1.56
C PHE A 104 6.22 -9.41 0.99
N SER A 105 6.82 -10.46 0.42
CA SER A 105 6.06 -11.58 -0.13
C SER A 105 5.54 -12.50 0.98
N ASN A 106 6.25 -12.58 2.12
CA ASN A 106 5.86 -13.40 3.27
C ASN A 106 6.43 -12.86 4.59
N TRP A 107 5.90 -13.35 5.71
CA TRP A 107 6.28 -12.91 7.05
C TRP A 107 7.68 -13.33 7.49
N ILE A 108 8.27 -14.35 6.86
CA ILE A 108 9.64 -14.76 7.18
C ILE A 108 10.62 -13.71 6.65
N GLN A 109 10.40 -13.21 5.43
CA GLN A 109 11.17 -12.10 4.86
C GLN A 109 11.10 -10.85 5.75
N PHE A 110 9.90 -10.47 6.21
CA PHE A 110 9.70 -9.37 7.15
C PHE A 110 10.61 -9.53 8.39
N ARG A 111 10.60 -10.69 9.04
CA ARG A 111 11.41 -10.93 10.23
C ARG A 111 12.90 -10.85 9.97
N LEU A 112 13.37 -11.47 8.89
CA LEU A 112 14.79 -11.46 8.53
C LEU A 112 15.29 -10.05 8.23
N VAL A 113 14.49 -9.25 7.52
CA VAL A 113 14.81 -7.84 7.24
C VAL A 113 14.94 -7.04 8.54
N LEU A 114 13.99 -7.18 9.46
CA LEU A 114 14.06 -6.50 10.76
C LEU A 114 15.30 -6.93 11.57
N ILE A 115 15.64 -8.21 11.57
CA ILE A 115 16.87 -8.73 12.22
C ILE A 115 18.11 -8.09 11.59
N TYR A 116 18.24 -8.12 10.25
CA TYR A 116 19.38 -7.52 9.55
C TYR A 116 19.48 -6.02 9.83
N LEU A 117 18.37 -5.28 9.75
CA LEU A 117 18.35 -3.85 10.03
C LEU A 117 18.70 -3.53 11.49
N SER A 118 18.26 -4.34 12.47
CA SER A 118 18.61 -4.12 13.88
C SER A 118 20.11 -4.31 14.15
N GLN A 119 20.76 -5.22 13.42
CA GLN A 119 22.15 -5.61 13.67
C GLN A 119 23.16 -4.89 12.78
N MET A 120 22.74 -4.39 11.61
CA MET A 120 23.66 -3.81 10.64
C MET A 120 24.40 -2.58 11.16
N THR A 121 25.63 -2.42 10.70
CA THR A 121 26.46 -1.24 10.97
C THR A 121 26.28 -0.17 9.89
N SER A 122 26.82 1.03 10.13
CA SER A 122 26.88 2.11 9.12
C SER A 122 27.79 1.78 7.92
N SER A 123 28.60 0.72 8.00
CA SER A 123 29.49 0.28 6.91
C SER A 123 28.94 -0.92 6.15
N GLN A 124 27.62 -1.15 6.22
CA GLN A 124 26.95 -2.22 5.48
C GLN A 124 25.74 -1.70 4.69
N THR A 125 25.36 -2.46 3.66
CA THR A 125 24.16 -2.28 2.86
C THR A 125 23.37 -3.59 2.84
N LEU A 126 22.08 -3.55 3.17
CA LEU A 126 21.15 -4.65 2.99
C LEU A 126 20.62 -4.68 1.56
N VAL A 127 20.83 -5.80 0.86
CA VAL A 127 20.39 -5.94 -0.54
C VAL A 127 19.08 -6.73 -0.60
N MET A 128 18.05 -6.14 -1.20
CA MET A 128 16.69 -6.70 -1.28
C MET A 128 16.34 -7.11 -2.72
N TYR A 129 15.88 -8.36 -2.87
CA TYR A 129 15.43 -8.98 -4.11
C TYR A 129 13.93 -9.26 -4.04
N SER A 130 13.10 -8.30 -4.45
CA SER A 130 11.63 -8.42 -4.44
C SER A 130 11.09 -8.96 -3.12
N GLY A 131 11.46 -8.30 -2.02
CA GLY A 131 11.12 -8.71 -0.66
C GLY A 131 12.12 -9.67 0.00
N HIS A 132 12.85 -10.50 -0.76
CA HIS A 132 13.88 -11.39 -0.21
C HIS A 132 15.11 -10.59 0.27
N PRO A 133 15.51 -10.70 1.56
CA PRO A 133 16.76 -10.11 2.02
C PRO A 133 17.93 -11.02 1.61
N LEU A 134 18.66 -10.66 0.56
CA LEU A 134 19.83 -11.42 0.09
C LEU A 134 20.94 -11.45 1.16
N GLY A 135 21.10 -10.34 1.88
CA GLY A 135 22.04 -10.25 2.99
C GLY A 135 22.66 -8.86 3.16
N LEU A 136 23.54 -8.76 4.16
CA LEU A 136 24.33 -7.58 4.44
C LEU A 136 25.70 -7.67 3.75
N PHE A 137 26.02 -6.66 2.96
CA PHE A 137 27.30 -6.57 2.25
C PHE A 137 28.11 -5.37 2.76
N PRO A 138 29.45 -5.46 2.83
CA PRO A 138 30.29 -4.31 3.16
C PRO A 138 30.06 -3.13 2.20
N SER A 139 30.03 -1.92 2.76
CA SER A 139 29.91 -0.65 2.05
C SER A 139 30.63 0.46 2.84
N HIS A 140 30.18 1.71 2.72
CA HIS A 140 30.72 2.84 3.48
C HIS A 140 29.60 3.70 4.12
N PRO A 141 29.90 4.56 5.11
CA PRO A 141 28.89 5.37 5.81
C PRO A 141 27.96 6.19 4.90
N ASN A 142 28.48 6.72 3.80
CA ASN A 142 27.69 7.51 2.84
C ASN A 142 26.88 6.68 1.83
N ALA A 143 27.00 5.33 1.85
CA ALA A 143 26.20 4.46 0.99
C ALA A 143 24.76 4.34 1.51
N PRO A 144 23.80 3.94 0.67
CA PRO A 144 22.47 3.55 1.15
C PRO A 144 22.57 2.41 2.18
N ARG A 145 21.75 2.43 3.24
CA ARG A 145 21.66 1.29 4.16
C ARG A 145 20.91 0.11 3.56
N MET A 146 20.12 0.36 2.51
CA MET A 146 19.35 -0.66 1.83
C MET A 146 19.22 -0.34 0.34
N THR A 147 19.34 -1.35 -0.51
CA THR A 147 19.01 -1.28 -1.94
C THR A 147 17.84 -2.21 -2.22
N ILE A 148 16.86 -1.72 -2.97
CA ILE A 148 15.58 -2.42 -3.16
C ILE A 148 15.28 -2.57 -4.65
N THR A 149 15.00 -3.81 -5.04
CA THR A 149 14.36 -4.13 -6.31
C THR A 149 13.03 -4.82 -6.04
N ASN A 150 12.00 -4.52 -6.82
CA ASN A 150 10.69 -5.17 -6.74
C ASN A 150 10.18 -5.44 -8.16
N GLY A 151 9.79 -6.67 -8.46
CA GLY A 151 9.17 -6.99 -9.75
C GLY A 151 10.10 -6.86 -10.96
N MET A 152 11.42 -6.84 -10.74
CA MET A 152 12.39 -6.74 -11.85
C MET A 152 12.42 -8.04 -12.64
N MET A 153 12.16 -7.92 -13.94
CA MET A 153 11.98 -9.04 -14.87
C MET A 153 12.77 -8.77 -16.15
N ILE A 154 13.23 -9.85 -16.80
CA ILE A 154 13.64 -9.78 -18.20
C ILE A 154 12.41 -9.40 -19.01
N SER A 155 12.50 -8.38 -19.86
CA SER A 155 11.34 -7.72 -20.49
C SER A 155 10.37 -8.69 -21.18
N ASN A 156 10.90 -9.69 -21.91
CA ASN A 156 10.09 -10.70 -22.61
C ASN A 156 9.24 -11.59 -21.67
N TYR A 157 9.51 -11.55 -20.37
CA TYR A 157 8.83 -12.34 -19.33
C TYR A 157 8.03 -11.47 -18.35
N SER A 158 7.93 -10.16 -18.60
CA SER A 158 7.19 -9.20 -17.75
C SER A 158 5.71 -9.15 -18.13
N THR A 159 5.00 -10.28 -17.98
CA THR A 159 3.55 -10.38 -18.24
C THR A 159 2.79 -10.69 -16.95
N LYS A 160 1.53 -10.27 -16.88
CA LYS A 160 0.67 -10.52 -15.70
C LYS A 160 0.55 -12.02 -15.33
N PRO A 161 0.33 -12.95 -16.27
CA PRO A 161 0.28 -14.39 -15.93
C PRO A 161 1.60 -14.92 -15.38
N LEU A 162 2.73 -14.45 -15.89
CA LEU A 162 4.05 -14.83 -15.38
C LEU A 162 4.31 -14.22 -14.00
N TYR A 163 3.92 -12.97 -13.79
CA TYR A 163 3.93 -12.35 -12.46
C TYR A 163 3.15 -13.21 -11.45
N ASP A 164 1.90 -13.59 -11.76
CA ASP A 164 1.06 -14.37 -10.84
C ASP A 164 1.71 -15.71 -10.48
N LYS A 165 2.28 -16.38 -11.48
CA LYS A 165 3.07 -17.60 -11.27
C LYS A 165 4.28 -17.36 -10.38
N PHE A 166 5.09 -16.33 -10.67
CA PHE A 166 6.34 -16.06 -9.97
C PHE A 166 6.13 -15.51 -8.55
N PHE A 167 5.04 -14.78 -8.33
CA PHE A 167 4.60 -14.34 -7.02
C PHE A 167 4.28 -15.56 -6.15
N ALA A 168 3.42 -16.47 -6.63
CA ALA A 168 3.08 -17.70 -5.91
C ALA A 168 4.29 -18.63 -5.67
N LEU A 169 5.27 -18.62 -6.58
CA LEU A 169 6.55 -19.33 -6.39
C LEU A 169 7.48 -18.65 -5.36
N GLY A 170 7.17 -17.46 -4.88
CA GLY A 170 7.99 -16.69 -3.93
C GLY A 170 9.29 -16.18 -4.54
N VAL A 171 9.31 -15.88 -5.85
CA VAL A 171 10.50 -15.38 -6.57
C VAL A 171 10.37 -13.93 -7.07
N THR A 172 9.20 -13.32 -6.91
CA THR A 172 8.99 -11.89 -7.15
C THR A 172 7.83 -11.35 -6.30
N GLN A 173 7.66 -10.03 -6.28
CA GLN A 173 6.52 -9.34 -5.69
C GLN A 173 6.24 -8.05 -6.45
N TYR A 174 5.01 -7.54 -6.38
CA TYR A 174 4.69 -6.21 -6.88
C TYR A 174 4.81 -5.18 -5.76
N GLY A 175 5.82 -4.32 -5.83
CA GLY A 175 6.08 -3.31 -4.80
C GLY A 175 5.32 -1.99 -4.98
N GLN A 176 4.49 -1.85 -6.02
CA GLN A 176 3.96 -0.54 -6.44
C GLN A 176 5.11 0.50 -6.52
N MET A 177 4.88 1.73 -6.08
CA MET A 177 5.88 2.78 -5.91
C MET A 177 6.37 2.79 -4.47
N THR A 178 5.48 3.06 -3.52
CA THR A 178 5.85 3.34 -2.12
C THR A 178 5.59 2.17 -1.15
N ALA A 179 4.89 1.11 -1.60
CA ALA A 179 4.61 -0.07 -0.79
C ALA A 179 5.90 -0.87 -0.54
N GLY A 180 6.56 -1.29 -1.62
CA GLY A 180 7.79 -2.07 -1.58
C GLY A 180 9.05 -1.23 -1.37
N SER A 181 8.96 0.11 -1.34
CA SER A 181 10.06 1.01 -0.99
C SER A 181 9.95 1.61 0.40
N TYR A 182 8.94 1.18 1.18
CA TYR A 182 8.75 1.53 2.59
C TYR A 182 8.65 3.04 2.83
N CYS A 183 7.78 3.73 2.10
CA CYS A 183 7.59 5.17 2.30
C CYS A 183 6.16 5.65 2.03
N TYR A 184 5.16 4.77 2.17
CA TYR A 184 3.76 5.14 2.01
C TYR A 184 3.25 5.83 3.28
N ILE A 185 2.77 7.06 3.15
CA ILE A 185 2.31 7.89 4.28
C ILE A 185 0.79 8.01 4.34
N GLY A 186 0.09 6.99 3.85
CA GLY A 186 -1.34 7.07 3.66
C GLY A 186 -1.72 7.97 2.47
N PRO A 187 -3.00 8.36 2.40
CA PRO A 187 -3.55 8.96 1.19
C PRO A 187 -3.25 10.46 1.03
N GLN A 188 -2.58 11.10 2.00
CA GLN A 188 -2.22 12.53 1.95
C GLN A 188 -1.42 12.91 0.68
N GLY A 189 -0.47 12.07 0.26
CA GLY A 189 0.32 12.33 -0.95
C GLY A 189 -0.55 12.44 -2.21
N ILE A 190 -1.58 11.60 -2.31
CA ILE A 190 -2.52 11.62 -3.43
C ILE A 190 -3.47 12.83 -3.34
N VAL A 191 -3.93 13.21 -2.13
CA VAL A 191 -4.76 14.41 -1.95
C VAL A 191 -4.08 15.65 -2.55
N HIS A 192 -2.79 15.85 -2.27
CA HIS A 192 -2.04 16.97 -2.82
C HIS A 192 -1.92 16.89 -4.36
N GLY A 193 -1.52 15.73 -4.89
CA GLY A 193 -1.40 15.53 -6.34
C GLY A 193 -2.72 15.77 -7.08
N THR A 194 -3.82 15.17 -6.60
CA THR A 194 -5.15 15.35 -7.18
C THR A 194 -5.64 16.80 -7.08
N THR A 195 -5.32 17.52 -5.98
CA THR A 195 -5.63 18.95 -5.86
C THR A 195 -4.96 19.74 -6.96
N ILE A 196 -3.66 19.52 -7.18
CA ILE A 196 -2.88 20.16 -8.26
C ILE A 196 -3.50 19.82 -9.63
N THR A 197 -3.89 18.56 -9.85
CA THR A 197 -4.54 18.15 -11.10
C THR A 197 -5.83 18.92 -11.35
N ILE A 198 -6.72 19.00 -10.35
CA ILE A 198 -8.01 19.68 -10.47
C ILE A 198 -7.81 21.19 -10.73
N VAL A 199 -6.91 21.84 -9.99
CA VAL A 199 -6.61 23.27 -10.19
C VAL A 199 -6.05 23.53 -11.60
N ASN A 200 -5.13 22.69 -12.08
CA ASN A 200 -4.57 22.85 -13.42
C ASN A 200 -5.57 22.51 -14.53
N ALA A 201 -6.48 21.55 -14.31
CA ALA A 201 -7.58 21.29 -15.22
C ALA A 201 -8.51 22.52 -15.32
N GLY A 202 -8.80 23.17 -14.20
CA GLY A 202 -9.50 24.45 -14.14
C GLY A 202 -8.84 25.53 -15.00
N ARG A 203 -7.54 25.77 -14.77
CA ARG A 203 -6.76 26.76 -15.53
C ARG A 203 -6.72 26.44 -17.03
N ARG A 204 -6.47 25.18 -17.39
CA ARG A 204 -6.27 24.78 -18.79
C ARG A 204 -7.57 24.69 -19.59
N TYR A 205 -8.60 24.08 -19.03
CA TYR A 205 -9.82 23.75 -19.79
C TYR A 205 -10.95 24.75 -19.55
N LEU A 206 -11.02 25.34 -18.36
CA LEU A 206 -12.05 26.33 -18.01
C LEU A 206 -11.51 27.76 -18.04
N GLN A 207 -10.19 27.95 -18.17
CA GLN A 207 -9.54 29.28 -18.20
C GLN A 207 -9.87 30.11 -16.95
N VAL A 208 -9.90 29.46 -15.78
CA VAL A 208 -10.16 30.10 -14.48
C VAL A 208 -9.10 29.72 -13.45
N ASP A 209 -8.80 30.66 -12.54
CA ASP A 209 -7.94 30.42 -11.38
C ASP A 209 -8.72 30.04 -10.11
N ASN A 210 -10.01 30.33 -10.07
CA ASN A 210 -10.92 30.00 -8.98
C ASN A 210 -12.00 29.02 -9.47
N LEU A 211 -12.14 27.89 -8.77
CA LEU A 211 -13.10 26.84 -9.09
C LEU A 211 -14.42 26.95 -8.31
N GLY A 212 -14.67 28.05 -7.61
CA GLY A 212 -15.92 28.33 -6.92
C GLY A 212 -17.13 28.13 -7.84
N GLY A 213 -18.03 27.24 -7.44
CA GLY A 213 -19.22 26.85 -8.20
C GLY A 213 -18.98 25.96 -9.42
N LYS A 214 -17.73 25.62 -9.75
CA LYS A 214 -17.41 24.60 -10.77
C LYS A 214 -17.62 23.21 -10.17
N VAL A 215 -18.04 22.28 -11.02
CA VAL A 215 -18.34 20.90 -10.63
C VAL A 215 -17.32 19.96 -11.24
N PHE A 216 -16.70 19.15 -10.40
CA PHE A 216 -15.80 18.08 -10.76
C PHE A 216 -16.52 16.74 -10.53
N VAL A 217 -16.88 16.06 -11.61
CA VAL A 217 -17.54 14.75 -11.58
C VAL A 217 -16.49 13.66 -11.84
N THR A 218 -16.48 12.62 -11.00
CA THR A 218 -15.56 11.48 -11.13
C THR A 218 -16.17 10.23 -10.49
N ALA A 219 -15.43 9.13 -10.47
CA ALA A 219 -15.79 7.88 -9.80
C ALA A 219 -14.61 7.33 -9.00
N GLY A 220 -14.90 6.40 -8.10
CA GLY A 220 -13.87 5.67 -7.36
C GLY A 220 -13.62 6.24 -5.96
N LEU A 221 -13.85 5.43 -4.92
CA LEU A 221 -13.47 5.76 -3.53
C LEU A 221 -12.51 4.75 -2.86
N GLY A 222 -11.82 3.94 -3.67
CA GLY A 222 -10.76 3.02 -3.25
C GLY A 222 -9.53 3.70 -2.62
N GLY A 223 -8.41 2.97 -2.48
CA GLY A 223 -7.21 3.43 -1.76
C GLY A 223 -6.69 4.82 -2.19
N MET A 224 -6.43 5.00 -3.48
CA MET A 224 -5.93 6.26 -4.07
C MET A 224 -7.08 7.19 -4.51
N SER A 225 -8.09 6.67 -5.21
CA SER A 225 -9.23 7.45 -5.70
C SER A 225 -10.09 8.04 -4.58
N GLY A 226 -10.04 7.45 -3.38
CA GLY A 226 -10.65 8.01 -2.18
C GLY A 226 -10.15 9.41 -1.80
N ALA A 227 -9.02 9.88 -2.32
CA ALA A 227 -8.51 11.24 -2.07
C ALA A 227 -9.25 12.33 -2.86
N GLN A 228 -9.98 11.98 -3.92
CA GLN A 228 -10.67 12.92 -4.80
C GLN A 228 -11.66 13.85 -4.09
N PRO A 229 -12.53 13.38 -3.16
CA PRO A 229 -13.41 14.23 -2.35
C PRO A 229 -12.68 15.37 -1.65
N LYS A 230 -11.62 15.04 -0.89
CA LYS A 230 -10.84 16.02 -0.13
C LYS A 230 -10.10 16.98 -1.05
N ALA A 231 -9.54 16.45 -2.14
CA ALA A 231 -8.83 17.24 -3.14
C ALA A 231 -9.75 18.26 -3.85
N ALA A 232 -10.96 17.85 -4.22
CA ALA A 232 -11.96 18.75 -4.82
C ALA A 232 -12.33 19.90 -3.88
N LYS A 233 -12.52 19.59 -2.59
CA LYS A 233 -12.81 20.59 -1.56
C LYS A 233 -11.65 21.57 -1.36
N ILE A 234 -10.40 21.08 -1.28
CA ILE A 234 -9.20 21.93 -1.16
C ILE A 234 -9.01 22.80 -2.41
N ALA A 235 -9.27 22.24 -3.60
CA ALA A 235 -9.22 22.97 -4.87
C ALA A 235 -10.31 24.05 -5.00
N GLY A 236 -11.28 24.08 -4.07
CA GLY A 236 -12.34 25.10 -4.03
C GLY A 236 -13.53 24.80 -4.95
N CYS A 237 -13.72 23.54 -5.35
CA CYS A 237 -14.80 23.15 -6.27
C CYS A 237 -15.83 22.21 -5.60
N ILE A 238 -16.93 21.96 -6.29
CA ILE A 238 -17.93 20.97 -5.92
C ILE A 238 -17.47 19.62 -6.50
N GLY A 239 -17.01 18.71 -5.65
CA GLY A 239 -16.63 17.35 -6.06
C GLY A 239 -17.82 16.42 -5.95
N VAL A 240 -18.16 15.72 -7.04
CA VAL A 240 -19.19 14.68 -7.06
C VAL A 240 -18.54 13.36 -7.47
N ILE A 241 -18.55 12.38 -6.57
CA ILE A 241 -17.85 11.13 -6.75
C ILE A 241 -18.86 9.99 -6.69
N ALA A 242 -19.02 9.29 -7.80
CA ALA A 242 -19.79 8.05 -7.83
C ALA A 242 -18.99 6.92 -7.18
N GLU A 243 -19.69 6.07 -6.42
CA GLU A 243 -19.18 5.20 -5.36
C GLU A 243 -19.15 5.94 -4.02
N ALA A 244 -20.01 5.52 -3.07
CA ALA A 244 -19.98 6.01 -1.70
C ALA A 244 -19.58 4.87 -0.77
N LEU A 245 -18.42 5.02 -0.14
CA LEU A 245 -17.96 4.11 0.91
C LEU A 245 -18.10 4.82 2.24
N GLN A 246 -18.90 4.25 3.15
CA GLN A 246 -19.08 4.72 4.53
C GLN A 246 -17.72 5.06 5.18
N LYS A 247 -16.70 4.24 4.91
CA LYS A 247 -15.31 4.47 5.34
C LYS A 247 -14.77 5.87 5.04
N ARG A 248 -15.04 6.46 3.87
CA ARG A 248 -14.55 7.80 3.49
C ARG A 248 -15.35 8.92 4.15
N TYR A 249 -16.63 8.68 4.38
CA TYR A 249 -17.46 9.57 5.17
C TYR A 249 -16.99 9.59 6.63
N ASP A 250 -16.78 8.42 7.24
CA ASP A 250 -16.29 8.29 8.62
C ASP A 250 -14.90 8.93 8.82
N GLN A 251 -14.08 8.96 7.78
CA GLN A 251 -12.78 9.65 7.77
C GLN A 251 -12.89 11.18 7.66
N GLY A 252 -14.07 11.75 7.40
CA GLY A 252 -14.27 13.18 7.15
C GLY A 252 -13.69 13.65 5.81
N TRP A 253 -13.62 12.73 4.84
CA TRP A 253 -13.14 13.01 3.49
C TRP A 253 -14.27 13.39 2.55
N LEU A 254 -15.44 12.84 2.80
CA LEU A 254 -16.70 13.12 2.12
C LEU A 254 -17.60 13.92 3.08
N ASP A 255 -18.20 15.01 2.62
CA ASP A 255 -19.05 15.86 3.48
C ASP A 255 -20.49 15.35 3.55
N MET A 256 -20.99 14.80 2.45
CA MET A 256 -22.35 14.27 2.35
C MET A 256 -22.46 13.24 1.24
N TYR A 257 -23.51 12.42 1.27
CA TYR A 257 -23.79 11.43 0.23
C TYR A 257 -25.30 11.20 0.07
N SER A 258 -25.71 10.69 -1.09
CA SER A 258 -27.07 10.23 -1.37
C SER A 258 -27.05 9.16 -2.47
N ASP A 259 -28.03 8.27 -2.45
CA ASP A 259 -28.34 7.30 -3.52
C ASP A 259 -29.39 7.84 -4.52
N ASP A 260 -30.03 8.97 -4.21
CA ASP A 260 -30.99 9.62 -5.12
C ASP A 260 -30.29 10.69 -5.97
N LEU A 261 -30.31 10.48 -7.28
CA LEU A 261 -29.73 11.40 -8.26
C LEU A 261 -30.36 12.79 -8.19
N SER A 262 -31.66 12.89 -7.89
CA SER A 262 -32.36 14.18 -7.78
C SER A 262 -31.76 15.02 -6.65
N SER A 263 -31.57 14.40 -5.48
CA SER A 263 -30.91 14.99 -4.32
C SER A 263 -29.48 15.44 -4.62
N ILE A 264 -28.70 14.63 -5.36
CA ILE A 264 -27.34 15.00 -5.80
C ILE A 264 -27.37 16.27 -6.65
N ILE A 265 -28.28 16.36 -7.63
CA ILE A 265 -28.43 17.53 -8.50
C ILE A 265 -28.80 18.77 -7.68
N ASP A 266 -29.68 18.64 -6.70
CA ASP A 266 -30.09 19.76 -5.84
C ASP A 266 -28.95 20.24 -4.94
N PHE A 267 -28.14 19.32 -4.40
CA PHE A 267 -26.93 19.69 -3.68
C PHE A 267 -25.93 20.45 -4.55
N ILE A 268 -25.72 20.00 -5.80
CA ILE A 268 -24.87 20.67 -6.77
C ILE A 268 -25.37 22.10 -7.04
N ARG A 269 -26.67 22.27 -7.33
CA ARG A 269 -27.27 23.59 -7.61
C ARG A 269 -27.08 24.55 -6.43
N LYS A 270 -27.43 24.11 -5.22
CA LYS A 270 -27.31 24.89 -3.98
C LYS A 270 -25.88 25.36 -3.73
N HIS A 271 -24.90 24.48 -3.89
CA HIS A 271 -23.50 24.82 -3.61
C HIS A 271 -22.87 25.63 -4.74
N ARG A 272 -23.37 25.47 -5.97
CA ARG A 272 -22.97 26.27 -7.12
C ARG A 272 -23.37 27.73 -6.96
N GLU A 273 -24.61 27.98 -6.54
CA GLU A 273 -25.14 29.34 -6.28
C GLU A 273 -24.31 30.07 -5.21
N ASN A 274 -23.92 29.36 -4.15
CA ASN A 274 -23.14 29.94 -3.05
C ASN A 274 -21.62 29.92 -3.28
N GLN A 275 -21.15 29.39 -4.42
CA GLN A 275 -19.73 29.15 -4.71
C GLN A 275 -18.99 28.39 -3.58
N GLN A 276 -19.70 27.48 -2.91
CA GLN A 276 -19.19 26.73 -1.76
C GLN A 276 -18.56 25.41 -2.20
N ALA A 277 -17.33 25.17 -1.77
CA ALA A 277 -16.65 23.89 -1.99
C ALA A 277 -17.26 22.81 -1.09
N VAL A 278 -17.63 21.69 -1.69
CA VAL A 278 -18.21 20.54 -1.00
C VAL A 278 -17.82 19.26 -1.71
N SER A 279 -17.76 18.17 -0.95
CA SER A 279 -17.57 16.83 -1.47
C SER A 279 -18.82 15.98 -1.28
N ILE A 280 -19.40 15.52 -2.39
CA ILE A 280 -20.68 14.82 -2.46
C ILE A 280 -20.42 13.42 -3.02
N GLY A 281 -20.86 12.37 -2.30
CA GLY A 281 -20.84 11.00 -2.80
C GLY A 281 -22.17 10.60 -3.40
N TYR A 282 -22.14 9.98 -4.58
CA TYR A 282 -23.30 9.33 -5.17
C TYR A 282 -23.20 7.82 -4.96
N LEU A 283 -24.14 7.25 -4.21
CA LEU A 283 -24.24 5.81 -4.00
C LEU A 283 -24.94 5.16 -5.20
N GLY A 284 -24.22 5.09 -6.31
CA GLY A 284 -24.72 4.51 -7.55
C GLY A 284 -23.61 4.35 -8.58
N ASN A 285 -23.98 3.95 -9.80
CA ASN A 285 -23.02 3.82 -10.88
C ASN A 285 -22.71 5.21 -11.45
N VAL A 286 -21.45 5.50 -11.78
CA VAL A 286 -21.08 6.75 -12.45
C VAL A 286 -21.84 6.95 -13.76
N VAL A 287 -22.26 5.87 -14.43
CA VAL A 287 -23.07 5.93 -15.65
C VAL A 287 -24.41 6.63 -15.41
N ASP A 288 -25.03 6.46 -14.25
CA ASP A 288 -26.31 7.12 -13.93
C ASP A 288 -26.10 8.61 -13.59
N LEU A 289 -24.87 8.99 -13.22
CA LEU A 289 -24.49 10.36 -12.87
C LEU A 289 -24.10 11.22 -14.09
N TRP A 290 -23.72 10.59 -15.21
CA TRP A 290 -23.26 11.24 -16.45
C TRP A 290 -24.42 11.75 -17.32
#